data_AF-A0A970HP57-F1
#
_entry.id   AF-A0A970HP57-F1
#
_cell.length_a   1.000
_cell.length_b   1.000
_cell.length_c   1.000
_cell.angle_alpha   90.00
_cell.angle_beta   90.00
_cell.angle_gamma   90.00
#
_symmetry.space_group_name_H-M   'P 1'
#
loop_
_entity.id
_entity.type
_entity.pdbx_description
1 polymer ?
#
loop_
_entity_poly.entity_id
_entity_poly.type
_entity_poly.pdbx_seq_one_letter_code
_entity_poly.pdbx_strand_id
1 'polypeptide(L)'
;MVELLHSIADPSPRIQRAILGALEWVREVQLSDGRWARYYEIGTDRPIFSGRDGVIRYDVSEIEEERQMNYAWFGTWPKRLLTHPYGDNYIDSLYEAVEDYPALRLVFRGLRDHDKVSGVIPVDIMVLHPSRAEGIEYVVVALDDQVIYEGTNVPDNGHLTFDTEQLEDGKHILSATATHRDLGRHKRAITIQVNNVWSLTQDMRPPSESWFGTLDYLQTSTRSQGWGYDVEHEALFFGDPHRLVRTTDSEEYLIWDTPRLTSVTMVAYVQGDTILETGLRLAVAREADEWRDIPYPVEYEEGGGEWRRVTIEVELEESTSGDRFRLILTSNLSKEKLQIGRIVLSGYRKP
;
A
#
# COMPACT_ATOMS: atom_id res chain seq x y z
N MET A 1 -18.13 26.39 -14.36
CA MET A 1 -17.25 27.55 -14.12
C MET A 1 -16.34 27.83 -15.31
N VAL A 2 -15.47 26.89 -15.72
CA VAL A 2 -14.59 27.09 -16.90
C VAL A 2 -15.38 27.48 -18.16
N GLU A 3 -16.49 26.79 -18.44
CA GLU A 3 -17.39 27.13 -19.55
C GLU A 3 -17.97 28.55 -19.47
N LEU A 4 -18.25 29.02 -18.25
CA LEU A 4 -18.72 30.39 -18.03
C LEU A 4 -17.60 31.40 -18.32
N LEU A 5 -16.38 31.14 -17.85
CA LEU A 5 -15.23 32.02 -18.11
C LEU A 5 -14.93 32.13 -19.60
N HIS A 6 -15.05 31.03 -20.35
CA HIS A 6 -14.86 31.03 -21.79
C HIS A 6 -15.96 31.75 -22.56
N SER A 7 -17.19 31.81 -22.03
CA SER A 7 -18.29 32.55 -22.67
C SER A 7 -18.08 34.07 -22.71
N ILE A 8 -17.05 34.57 -22.02
CA ILE A 8 -16.69 35.99 -22.00
C ILE A 8 -16.02 36.37 -23.32
N ALA A 9 -16.60 37.31 -24.04
CA ALA A 9 -15.98 37.89 -25.23
C ALA A 9 -14.70 38.66 -24.85
N ASP A 10 -13.63 38.40 -25.58
CA ASP A 10 -12.31 39.03 -25.42
C ASP A 10 -11.78 38.95 -23.96
N PRO A 11 -11.56 37.73 -23.44
CA PRO A 11 -11.23 37.53 -22.04
C PRO A 11 -9.86 38.16 -21.71
N SER A 12 -9.81 38.92 -20.62
CA SER A 12 -8.54 39.48 -20.14
C SER A 12 -7.47 38.40 -19.92
N PRO A 13 -6.16 38.74 -19.94
CA PRO A 13 -5.08 37.79 -19.69
C PRO A 13 -5.23 37.01 -18.37
N ARG A 14 -5.82 37.64 -17.34
CA ARG A 14 -6.12 36.97 -16.06
C ARG A 14 -7.17 35.86 -16.22
N ILE A 15 -8.19 36.08 -17.03
CA ILE A 15 -9.23 35.08 -17.30
C ILE A 15 -8.66 33.95 -18.16
N GLN A 16 -7.85 34.29 -19.17
CA GLN A 16 -7.13 33.31 -20.00
C GLN A 16 -6.24 32.41 -19.12
N ARG A 17 -5.45 32.98 -18.19
CA ARG A 17 -4.68 32.23 -17.19
C ARG A 17 -5.55 31.29 -16.35
N ALA A 18 -6.70 31.76 -15.90
CA ALA A 18 -7.61 30.95 -15.08
C ALA A 18 -8.22 29.78 -15.86
N ILE A 19 -8.60 30.00 -17.13
CA ILE A 19 -9.08 28.94 -18.02
C ILE A 19 -7.94 27.95 -18.26
N LEU A 20 -6.76 28.43 -18.63
CA LEU A 20 -5.58 27.62 -18.91
C LEU A 20 -5.24 26.71 -17.74
N GLY A 21 -5.02 27.27 -16.54
CA GLY A 21 -4.69 26.48 -15.35
C GLY A 21 -5.77 25.44 -15.01
N ALA A 22 -7.05 25.75 -15.21
CA ALA A 22 -8.12 24.79 -15.00
C ALA A 22 -8.11 23.65 -16.02
N LEU A 23 -7.88 23.94 -17.30
CA LEU A 23 -7.77 22.93 -18.36
C LEU A 23 -6.54 22.04 -18.15
N GLU A 24 -5.41 22.64 -17.76
CA GLU A 24 -4.19 21.91 -17.43
C GLU A 24 -4.41 20.96 -16.25
N TRP A 25 -5.01 21.45 -15.17
CA TRP A 25 -5.34 20.62 -14.00
C TRP A 25 -6.26 19.46 -14.39
N VAL A 26 -7.30 19.71 -15.22
CA VAL A 26 -8.18 18.64 -15.73
C VAL A 26 -7.41 17.60 -16.54
N ARG A 27 -6.42 17.99 -17.35
CA ARG A 27 -5.54 17.04 -18.07
C ARG A 27 -4.64 16.27 -17.12
N GLU A 28 -4.05 16.94 -16.14
CA GLU A 28 -3.10 16.36 -15.18
C GLU A 28 -3.77 15.31 -14.29
N VAL A 29 -4.97 15.58 -13.77
CA VAL A 29 -5.63 14.69 -12.81
C VAL A 29 -6.44 13.56 -13.44
N GLN A 30 -6.49 13.45 -14.77
CA GLN A 30 -7.23 12.38 -15.45
C GLN A 30 -6.71 11.00 -15.03
N LEU A 31 -7.63 10.10 -14.68
CA LEU A 31 -7.32 8.71 -14.34
C LEU A 31 -6.92 7.92 -15.59
N SER A 32 -6.20 6.82 -15.41
CA SER A 32 -5.73 5.96 -16.50
C SER A 32 -6.86 5.38 -17.36
N ASP A 33 -8.05 5.21 -16.79
CA ASP A 33 -9.27 4.76 -17.49
C ASP A 33 -10.02 5.91 -18.20
N GLY A 34 -9.47 7.11 -18.19
CA GLY A 34 -10.03 8.30 -18.82
C GLY A 34 -11.12 9.02 -18.03
N ARG A 35 -11.43 8.59 -16.79
CA ARG A 35 -12.37 9.28 -15.90
C ARG A 35 -11.66 10.27 -14.97
N TRP A 36 -12.44 10.95 -14.13
CA TRP A 36 -12.00 11.80 -13.05
C TRP A 36 -12.71 11.41 -11.76
N ALA A 37 -12.01 11.49 -10.64
CA ALA A 37 -12.64 11.52 -9.34
C ALA A 37 -13.46 12.81 -9.17
N ARG A 38 -14.48 12.76 -8.32
CA ARG A 38 -15.35 13.90 -8.04
C ARG A 38 -14.71 14.92 -7.12
N TYR A 39 -13.84 14.45 -6.23
CA TYR A 39 -13.15 15.27 -5.24
C TYR A 39 -11.67 14.93 -5.22
N TYR A 40 -10.88 15.96 -5.00
CA TYR A 40 -9.43 15.88 -4.91
C TYR A 40 -8.94 16.64 -3.68
N GLU A 41 -7.92 16.12 -3.01
CA GLU A 41 -7.23 16.80 -1.92
C GLU A 41 -6.43 17.98 -2.45
N ILE A 42 -6.57 19.14 -1.81
CA ILE A 42 -5.83 20.35 -2.18
C ILE A 42 -4.36 20.16 -1.81
N GLY A 43 -3.47 20.41 -2.77
CA GLY A 43 -2.01 20.34 -2.59
C GLY A 43 -1.38 19.07 -3.13
N THR A 44 -2.09 17.93 -3.06
CA THR A 44 -1.63 16.63 -3.57
C THR A 44 -2.35 16.19 -4.84
N ASP A 45 -3.53 16.76 -5.12
CA ASP A 45 -4.41 16.39 -6.24
C ASP A 45 -4.79 14.90 -6.24
N ARG A 46 -4.77 14.26 -5.07
CA ARG A 46 -5.17 12.86 -4.89
C ARG A 46 -6.70 12.76 -4.82
N PRO A 47 -7.32 11.78 -5.50
CA PRO A 47 -8.72 11.44 -5.28
C PRO A 47 -9.03 11.22 -3.79
N ILE A 48 -10.12 11.81 -3.32
CA ILE A 48 -10.60 11.60 -1.95
C ILE A 48 -12.03 11.10 -1.93
N PHE A 49 -12.31 10.26 -0.93
CA PHE A 49 -13.61 9.65 -0.67
C PHE A 49 -14.00 9.94 0.77
N SER A 50 -15.30 9.96 1.04
CA SER A 50 -15.81 10.19 2.40
C SER A 50 -17.12 9.44 2.60
N GLY A 51 -17.20 8.76 3.73
CA GLY A 51 -18.41 8.09 4.20
C GLY A 51 -19.37 9.06 4.89
N ARG A 52 -20.30 8.50 5.66
CA ARG A 52 -21.22 9.29 6.51
C ARG A 52 -20.51 9.87 7.74
N ASP A 53 -19.41 9.25 8.12
CA ASP A 53 -18.53 9.69 9.21
C ASP A 53 -17.76 10.98 8.90
N GLY A 54 -17.71 11.40 7.63
CA GLY A 54 -16.96 12.58 7.20
C GLY A 54 -15.45 12.39 7.20
N VAL A 55 -14.96 11.16 7.37
CA VAL A 55 -13.53 10.85 7.41
C VAL A 55 -13.03 10.70 5.98
N ILE A 56 -11.96 11.44 5.65
CA ILE A 56 -11.32 11.34 4.35
C ILE A 56 -10.60 10.00 4.22
N ARG A 57 -10.92 9.29 3.13
CA ARG A 57 -10.31 8.04 2.70
C ARG A 57 -9.72 8.22 1.30
N TYR A 58 -8.76 7.38 0.96
CA TYR A 58 -8.05 7.44 -0.33
C TYR A 58 -8.33 6.24 -1.22
N ASP A 59 -9.11 5.28 -0.73
CA ASP A 59 -9.67 4.19 -1.51
C ASP A 59 -11.19 4.16 -1.32
N VAL A 60 -11.91 3.99 -2.43
CA VAL A 60 -13.38 3.93 -2.40
C VAL A 60 -13.89 2.68 -1.69
N SER A 61 -13.10 1.61 -1.61
CA SER A 61 -13.43 0.40 -0.86
C SER A 61 -13.42 0.62 0.66
N GLU A 62 -12.79 1.70 1.14
CA GLU A 62 -12.71 2.03 2.57
C GLU A 62 -13.97 2.74 3.10
N ILE A 63 -14.88 3.20 2.24
CA ILE A 63 -16.16 3.82 2.65
C ILE A 63 -17.30 2.80 2.63
N GLU A 64 -18.45 3.13 3.23
CA GLU A 64 -19.57 2.18 3.37
C GLU A 64 -20.17 1.78 2.02
N GLU A 65 -20.54 0.50 1.83
CA GLU A 65 -21.09 -0.04 0.57
C GLU A 65 -22.25 0.81 0.00
N GLU A 66 -23.15 1.30 0.86
CA GLU A 66 -24.24 2.20 0.47
C GLU A 66 -23.72 3.45 -0.26
N ARG A 67 -22.60 4.02 0.20
CA ARG A 67 -21.99 5.21 -0.40
C ARG A 67 -21.15 4.88 -1.62
N GLN A 68 -20.53 3.71 -1.67
CA GLN A 68 -19.85 3.24 -2.87
C GLN A 68 -20.84 3.13 -4.04
N MET A 69 -22.00 2.51 -3.80
CA MET A 69 -22.97 2.17 -4.84
C MET A 69 -23.90 3.33 -5.21
N ASN A 70 -24.31 4.17 -4.25
CA ASN A 70 -25.36 5.18 -4.49
C ASN A 70 -24.83 6.59 -4.75
N TYR A 71 -23.51 6.78 -4.86
CA TYR A 71 -22.91 8.07 -5.15
C TYR A 71 -21.89 7.98 -6.26
N ALA A 72 -22.01 8.85 -7.26
CA ALA A 72 -21.05 8.91 -8.37
C ALA A 72 -19.75 9.57 -7.90
N TRP A 73 -18.77 8.74 -7.50
CA TRP A 73 -17.41 9.15 -7.14
C TRP A 73 -16.51 9.38 -8.34
N PHE A 74 -16.79 8.68 -9.44
CA PHE A 74 -16.03 8.79 -10.69
C PHE A 74 -16.95 9.16 -11.85
N GLY A 75 -16.45 9.98 -12.77
CA GLY A 75 -17.22 10.39 -13.92
C GLY A 75 -16.38 10.99 -15.04
N THR A 76 -17.02 11.20 -16.18
CA THR A 76 -16.42 11.82 -17.37
C THR A 76 -16.82 13.28 -17.54
N TRP A 77 -17.34 13.91 -16.47
CA TRP A 77 -17.88 15.28 -16.52
C TRP A 77 -16.91 16.30 -17.15
N PRO A 78 -15.59 16.27 -16.84
CA PRO A 78 -14.63 17.20 -17.43
C PRO A 78 -14.26 16.91 -18.89
N LYS A 79 -14.60 15.74 -19.44
CA LYS A 79 -14.19 15.32 -20.79
C LYS A 79 -14.51 16.37 -21.85
N ARG A 80 -15.66 17.03 -21.74
CA ARG A 80 -16.08 18.06 -22.69
C ARG A 80 -15.19 19.31 -22.70
N LEU A 81 -14.50 19.58 -21.58
CA LEU A 81 -13.53 20.68 -21.45
C LEU A 81 -12.20 20.35 -22.15
N LEU A 82 -11.95 19.10 -22.51
CA LEU A 82 -10.76 18.69 -23.26
C LEU A 82 -11.05 18.46 -24.74
N THR A 83 -12.32 18.55 -25.14
CA THR A 83 -12.78 18.44 -26.53
C THR A 83 -13.20 19.82 -27.06
N HIS A 84 -13.47 19.90 -28.36
CA HIS A 84 -13.96 21.13 -29.00
C HIS A 84 -15.09 21.81 -28.20
N PRO A 85 -15.06 23.14 -27.95
CA PRO A 85 -14.13 24.14 -28.48
C PRO A 85 -12.76 24.25 -27.77
N TYR A 86 -12.53 23.48 -26.70
CA TYR A 86 -11.31 23.50 -25.88
C TYR A 86 -10.27 22.43 -26.29
N GLY A 87 -10.24 22.05 -27.57
CA GLY A 87 -9.26 21.10 -28.09
C GLY A 87 -7.83 21.65 -28.03
N ASP A 88 -6.85 20.85 -28.45
CA ASP A 88 -5.42 21.20 -28.38
C ASP A 88 -5.12 22.59 -28.94
N ASN A 89 -5.66 22.92 -30.12
CA ASN A 89 -5.47 24.23 -30.76
C ASN A 89 -5.89 25.43 -29.89
N TYR A 90 -6.96 25.29 -29.08
CA TYR A 90 -7.40 26.38 -28.20
C TYR A 90 -6.47 26.55 -27.01
N ILE A 91 -6.05 25.44 -26.40
CA ILE A 91 -5.10 25.46 -25.30
C ILE A 91 -3.74 26.02 -25.77
N ASP A 92 -3.29 25.66 -26.97
CA ASP A 92 -2.10 26.25 -27.59
C ASP A 92 -2.21 27.78 -27.73
N SER A 93 -3.35 28.28 -28.23
CA SER A 93 -3.58 29.73 -28.31
C SER A 93 -3.58 30.43 -26.94
N LEU A 94 -4.00 29.74 -25.88
CA LEU A 94 -3.95 30.29 -24.52
C LEU A 94 -2.51 30.36 -24.00
N TYR A 95 -1.65 29.41 -24.36
CA TYR A 95 -0.22 29.49 -24.04
C TYR A 95 0.44 30.69 -24.73
N GLU A 96 0.12 30.93 -25.99
CA GLU A 96 0.65 32.08 -26.73
C GLU A 96 0.18 33.42 -26.17
N ALA A 97 -1.07 33.48 -25.67
CA ALA A 97 -1.64 34.70 -25.12
C ALA A 97 -1.11 35.08 -23.71
N VAL A 98 -0.41 34.18 -23.03
CA VAL A 98 0.01 34.35 -21.63
C VAL A 98 1.53 34.33 -21.52
N GLU A 99 2.17 35.50 -21.68
CA GLU A 99 3.63 35.64 -21.75
C GLU A 99 4.40 35.12 -20.51
N ASP A 100 3.83 35.18 -19.30
CA ASP A 100 4.49 34.76 -18.06
C ASP A 100 4.20 33.30 -17.64
N TYR A 101 3.51 32.51 -18.48
CA TYR A 101 3.16 31.14 -18.12
C TYR A 101 4.38 30.20 -18.29
N PRO A 102 4.57 29.18 -17.43
CA PRO A 102 5.68 28.25 -17.58
C PRO A 102 5.72 27.65 -18.98
N ALA A 103 6.82 27.85 -19.68
CA ALA A 103 6.94 27.51 -21.09
C ALA A 103 7.04 25.99 -21.35
N LEU A 104 7.35 25.20 -20.32
CA LEU A 104 7.38 23.74 -20.39
C LEU A 104 6.93 23.16 -19.04
N ARG A 105 5.96 22.25 -19.07
CA ARG A 105 5.51 21.49 -17.89
C ARG A 105 5.54 20.00 -18.17
N LEU A 106 6.25 19.27 -17.30
CA LEU A 106 6.23 17.82 -17.24
C LEU A 106 5.25 17.38 -16.16
N VAL A 107 4.46 16.35 -16.45
CA VAL A 107 3.60 15.69 -15.46
C VAL A 107 3.72 14.19 -15.56
N PHE A 108 3.60 13.53 -14.42
CA PHE A 108 3.45 12.08 -14.37
C PHE A 108 1.99 11.73 -14.62
N ARG A 109 1.74 10.77 -15.50
CA ARG A 109 0.41 10.19 -15.70
C ARG A 109 0.29 8.95 -14.83
N GLY A 110 -0.87 8.79 -14.18
CA GLY A 110 -1.15 7.64 -13.32
C GLY A 110 -0.51 7.69 -11.93
N LEU A 111 0.59 8.43 -11.74
CA LEU A 111 1.25 8.66 -10.46
C LEU A 111 1.06 10.10 -9.97
N ARG A 112 0.62 10.25 -8.73
CA ARG A 112 0.42 11.54 -8.05
C ARG A 112 1.33 11.66 -6.84
N ASP A 113 1.49 12.90 -6.40
CA ASP A 113 2.23 13.19 -5.19
C ASP A 113 1.56 12.52 -3.97
N HIS A 114 2.35 11.82 -3.17
CA HIS A 114 1.97 10.98 -2.04
C HIS A 114 1.12 9.73 -2.36
N ASP A 115 1.10 9.26 -3.61
CA ASP A 115 0.46 7.97 -3.92
C ASP A 115 1.17 6.81 -3.20
N LYS A 116 0.37 5.88 -2.66
CA LYS A 116 0.87 4.62 -2.11
C LYS A 116 1.06 3.64 -3.26
N VAL A 117 2.25 3.06 -3.37
CA VAL A 117 2.61 2.16 -4.46
C VAL A 117 3.24 0.87 -3.93
N SER A 118 3.02 -0.23 -4.65
CA SER A 118 3.63 -1.53 -4.41
C SER A 118 3.64 -2.36 -5.70
N GLY A 119 4.62 -3.24 -5.85
CA GLY A 119 4.89 -4.02 -7.06
C GLY A 119 5.58 -3.21 -8.17
N VAL A 120 5.32 -3.61 -9.42
CA VAL A 120 5.91 -2.97 -10.61
C VAL A 120 5.06 -1.78 -11.04
N ILE A 121 5.66 -0.59 -11.03
CA ILE A 121 4.97 0.67 -11.25
C ILE A 121 5.36 1.27 -12.60
N PRO A 122 4.39 1.56 -13.49
CA PRO A 122 4.66 2.30 -14.72
C PRO A 122 4.92 3.78 -14.44
N VAL A 123 5.86 4.36 -15.17
CA VAL A 123 6.21 5.78 -15.14
C VAL A 123 5.93 6.41 -16.49
N ASP A 124 4.71 6.91 -16.63
CA ASP A 124 4.30 7.63 -17.82
C ASP A 124 4.51 9.14 -17.60
N ILE A 125 5.16 9.81 -18.55
CA ILE A 125 5.42 11.24 -18.48
C ILE A 125 4.75 11.91 -19.68
N MET A 126 4.09 13.04 -19.41
CA MET A 126 3.49 13.88 -20.44
C MET A 126 4.09 15.28 -20.41
N VAL A 127 4.39 15.81 -21.59
CA VAL A 127 4.56 17.24 -21.80
C VAL A 127 3.17 17.85 -21.93
N LEU A 128 2.81 18.71 -20.98
CA LEU A 128 1.44 19.24 -20.89
C LEU A 128 1.11 20.20 -22.05
N HIS A 129 2.15 20.74 -22.69
CA HIS A 129 2.11 21.60 -23.87
C HIS A 129 2.70 20.82 -25.05
N PRO A 130 1.91 20.04 -25.81
CA PRO A 130 2.44 19.15 -26.84
C PRO A 130 3.29 19.88 -27.89
N SER A 131 2.90 21.11 -28.26
CA SER A 131 3.63 22.00 -29.16
C SER A 131 5.03 22.40 -28.67
N ARG A 132 5.33 22.24 -27.36
CA ARG A 132 6.64 22.52 -26.75
C ARG A 132 7.51 21.27 -26.60
N ALA A 133 7.04 20.11 -27.02
CA ALA A 133 7.81 18.86 -26.92
C ALA A 133 8.97 18.79 -27.93
N GLU A 134 8.82 19.39 -29.12
CA GLU A 134 9.82 19.29 -30.21
C GLU A 134 11.18 19.91 -29.89
N GLY A 135 11.26 20.86 -28.94
CA GLY A 135 12.52 21.47 -28.54
C GLY A 135 13.22 20.79 -27.36
N ILE A 136 12.67 19.68 -26.85
CA ILE A 136 13.32 18.85 -25.84
C ILE A 136 14.51 18.14 -26.49
N GLU A 137 15.71 18.32 -25.93
CA GLU A 137 16.93 17.68 -26.42
C GLU A 137 17.33 16.48 -25.56
N TYR A 138 16.89 16.48 -24.30
CA TYR A 138 17.35 15.51 -23.32
C TYR A 138 16.39 15.43 -22.12
N VAL A 139 16.08 14.21 -21.68
CA VAL A 139 15.19 13.87 -20.57
C VAL A 139 15.89 12.89 -19.65
N VAL A 140 15.80 13.17 -18.34
CA VAL A 140 16.26 12.27 -17.27
C VAL A 140 15.12 12.00 -16.33
N VAL A 141 14.87 10.72 -16.04
CA VAL A 141 13.97 10.29 -14.95
C VAL A 141 14.82 9.62 -13.88
N ALA A 142 14.63 10.04 -12.64
CA ALA A 142 15.36 9.52 -11.50
C ALA A 142 14.44 9.21 -10.32
N LEU A 143 14.79 8.16 -9.60
CA LEU A 143 14.17 7.71 -8.35
C LEU A 143 15.23 7.74 -7.25
N ASP A 144 15.04 8.57 -6.22
CA ASP A 144 16.02 8.84 -5.15
C ASP A 144 17.44 9.07 -5.65
N ASP A 145 17.55 9.95 -6.65
CA ASP A 145 18.78 10.31 -7.35
C ASP A 145 19.38 9.22 -8.26
N GLN A 146 18.87 7.98 -8.24
CA GLN A 146 19.22 6.96 -9.21
C GLN A 146 18.50 7.19 -10.54
N VAL A 147 19.26 7.37 -11.62
CA VAL A 147 18.71 7.52 -12.97
C VAL A 147 18.12 6.18 -13.42
N ILE A 148 16.82 6.19 -13.71
CA ILE A 148 16.07 5.04 -14.25
C ILE A 148 15.78 5.20 -15.75
N TYR A 149 15.91 6.41 -16.27
CA TYR A 149 15.80 6.68 -17.71
C TYR A 149 16.65 7.89 -18.11
N GLU A 150 17.28 7.79 -19.27
CA GLU A 150 18.02 8.85 -19.91
C GLU A 150 17.82 8.76 -21.43
N GLY A 151 17.41 9.84 -22.08
CA GLY A 151 17.15 9.83 -23.51
C GLY A 151 16.94 11.21 -24.10
N THR A 152 16.81 11.28 -25.42
CA THR A 152 16.57 12.55 -26.14
C THR A 152 15.08 12.90 -26.26
N ASN A 153 14.19 12.00 -25.85
CA ASN A 153 12.75 12.16 -25.90
C ASN A 153 12.13 11.76 -24.56
N VAL A 154 10.87 12.11 -24.34
CA VAL A 154 10.08 11.54 -23.23
C VAL A 154 9.86 10.06 -23.51
N PRO A 155 9.97 9.15 -22.52
CA PRO A 155 9.72 7.73 -22.73
C PRO A 155 8.30 7.48 -23.24
N ASP A 156 8.15 6.50 -24.13
CA ASP A 156 6.84 6.05 -24.60
C ASP A 156 6.01 5.51 -23.42
N ASN A 157 4.70 5.75 -23.43
CA ASN A 157 3.82 5.29 -22.35
C ASN A 157 3.89 3.77 -22.20
N GLY A 158 4.06 3.29 -20.96
CA GLY A 158 4.19 1.88 -20.61
C GLY A 158 5.58 1.28 -20.84
N HIS A 159 6.57 2.04 -21.33
CA HIS A 159 7.93 1.53 -21.57
C HIS A 159 8.91 1.74 -20.42
N LEU A 160 8.60 2.63 -19.47
CA LEU A 160 9.40 2.84 -18.27
C LEU A 160 8.63 2.31 -17.06
N THR A 161 9.27 1.44 -16.31
CA THR A 161 8.76 0.92 -15.03
C THR A 161 9.86 0.94 -13.98
N PHE A 162 9.48 0.93 -12.71
CA PHE A 162 10.36 0.56 -11.61
C PHE A 162 9.68 -0.46 -10.72
N ASP A 163 10.47 -1.34 -10.13
CA ASP A 163 9.98 -2.35 -9.20
C ASP A 163 10.18 -1.83 -7.77
N THR A 164 9.07 -1.61 -7.08
CA THR A 164 9.12 -1.08 -5.71
C THR A 164 9.71 -2.07 -4.71
N GLU A 165 9.72 -3.38 -4.99
CA GLU A 165 10.31 -4.37 -4.09
C GLU A 165 11.84 -4.26 -3.98
N GLN A 166 12.46 -3.50 -4.89
CA GLN A 166 13.89 -3.17 -4.86
C GLN A 166 14.19 -1.91 -4.03
N LEU A 167 13.16 -1.32 -3.43
CA LEU A 167 13.23 -0.11 -2.62
C LEU A 167 12.87 -0.43 -1.16
N GLU A 168 13.37 0.37 -0.23
CA GLU A 168 12.88 0.34 1.15
C GLU A 168 11.42 0.81 1.20
N ASP A 169 10.65 0.35 2.19
CA ASP A 169 9.32 0.91 2.43
C ASP A 169 9.46 2.32 3.02
N GLY A 170 8.77 3.30 2.44
CA GLY A 170 9.00 4.68 2.84
C GLY A 170 8.66 5.71 1.78
N LYS A 171 9.21 6.90 1.97
CA LYS A 171 9.06 8.01 1.03
C LYS A 171 10.20 7.97 0.03
N HIS A 172 9.85 7.98 -1.24
CA HIS A 172 10.80 8.04 -2.35
C HIS A 172 10.46 9.22 -3.25
N ILE A 173 11.45 9.83 -3.88
CA ILE A 173 11.27 10.96 -4.78
C ILE A 173 11.44 10.49 -6.21
N LEU A 174 10.35 10.49 -6.98
CA LEU A 174 10.37 10.31 -8.42
C LEU A 174 10.45 11.68 -9.08
N SER A 175 11.42 11.87 -9.97
CA SER A 175 11.59 13.13 -10.69
C SER A 175 11.86 12.96 -12.17
N ALA A 176 11.27 13.84 -12.97
CA ALA A 176 11.47 13.94 -14.40
C ALA A 176 12.04 15.32 -14.71
N THR A 177 13.16 15.36 -15.42
CA THR A 177 13.82 16.60 -15.84
C THR A 177 13.98 16.60 -17.35
N ALA A 178 13.46 17.63 -18.02
CA ALA A 178 13.68 17.87 -19.43
C ALA A 178 14.59 19.09 -19.63
N THR A 179 15.53 18.98 -20.53
CA THR A 179 16.35 20.08 -21.03
C THR A 179 15.85 20.43 -22.43
N HIS A 180 15.38 21.66 -22.59
CA HIS A 180 14.86 22.18 -23.83
C HIS A 180 15.83 23.23 -24.39
N ARG A 181 16.05 23.21 -25.71
CA ARG A 181 16.99 24.10 -26.42
C ARG A 181 16.80 25.57 -26.06
N ASP A 182 15.56 26.04 -26.18
CA ASP A 182 15.22 27.46 -25.98
C ASP A 182 14.70 27.80 -24.57
N LEU A 183 14.13 26.83 -23.85
CA LEU A 183 13.41 27.05 -22.59
C LEU A 183 14.23 26.66 -21.35
N GLY A 184 15.42 26.09 -21.54
CA GLY A 184 16.28 25.65 -20.45
C GLY A 184 15.80 24.37 -19.78
N ARG A 185 16.15 24.20 -18.50
CA ARG A 185 15.92 22.97 -17.73
C ARG A 185 14.66 23.07 -16.88
N HIS A 186 13.76 22.11 -17.04
CA HIS A 186 12.50 22.01 -16.31
C HIS A 186 12.42 20.70 -15.56
N LYS A 187 12.08 20.74 -14.26
CA LYS A 187 11.99 19.57 -13.39
C LYS A 187 10.60 19.48 -12.77
N ARG A 188 10.02 18.27 -12.81
CA ARG A 188 8.88 17.86 -12.00
C ARG A 188 9.37 16.79 -11.03
N ALA A 189 8.93 16.86 -9.78
CA ALA A 189 9.16 15.82 -8.79
C ALA A 189 7.85 15.56 -8.03
N ILE A 190 7.65 14.31 -7.67
CA ILE A 190 6.59 13.84 -6.79
C ILE A 190 7.20 12.92 -5.73
N THR A 191 6.59 12.90 -4.56
CA THR A 191 6.87 11.91 -3.52
C THR A 191 5.96 10.72 -3.75
N ILE A 192 6.48 9.50 -3.70
CA ILE A 192 5.69 8.27 -3.66
C ILE A 192 5.89 7.61 -2.30
N GLN A 193 4.87 6.93 -1.80
CA GLN A 193 4.91 6.16 -0.57
C GLN A 193 4.97 4.67 -0.90
N VAL A 194 6.18 4.13 -0.94
CA VAL A 194 6.40 2.68 -1.10
C VAL A 194 5.88 1.97 0.14
N ASN A 195 5.07 0.93 -0.06
CA ASN A 195 4.41 0.17 0.98
C ASN A 195 4.24 -1.29 0.53
N ASN A 196 5.35 -1.98 0.37
CA ASN A 196 5.40 -3.37 -0.07
C ASN A 196 5.13 -4.35 1.05
N VAL A 197 5.51 -4.02 2.28
CA VAL A 197 5.48 -4.95 3.40
C VAL A 197 4.16 -4.81 4.16
N TRP A 198 3.56 -5.96 4.46
CA TRP A 198 2.51 -6.05 5.48
C TRP A 198 3.11 -6.70 6.73
N SER A 199 2.58 -6.34 7.89
CA SER A 199 2.91 -6.98 9.15
C SER A 199 1.64 -7.18 9.97
N LEU A 200 1.51 -8.37 10.55
CA LEU A 200 0.42 -8.79 11.42
C LEU A 200 1.01 -9.19 12.76
N THR A 201 0.64 -8.48 13.82
CA THR A 201 0.97 -8.85 15.20
C THR A 201 -0.26 -9.47 15.87
N GLN A 202 -0.08 -10.61 16.53
CA GLN A 202 -1.07 -11.32 17.34
C GLN A 202 -0.53 -11.47 18.75
N ASP A 203 -0.94 -10.59 19.67
CA ASP A 203 -0.53 -10.62 21.08
C ASP A 203 -1.44 -11.51 21.93
N MET A 204 -2.13 -12.47 21.30
CA MET A 204 -3.04 -13.45 21.93
C MET A 204 -4.04 -12.84 22.91
N ARG A 205 -4.46 -11.60 22.65
CA ARG A 205 -5.39 -10.86 23.51
C ARG A 205 -6.76 -11.57 23.53
N PRO A 206 -7.36 -11.79 24.72
CA PRO A 206 -8.71 -12.34 24.80
C PRO A 206 -9.74 -11.45 24.09
N PRO A 207 -10.81 -12.04 23.53
CA PRO A 207 -11.89 -11.27 22.93
C PRO A 207 -12.54 -10.35 23.97
N SER A 208 -13.10 -9.23 23.50
CA SER A 208 -13.81 -8.29 24.36
C SER A 208 -15.24 -8.07 23.89
N GLU A 209 -16.16 -7.89 24.83
CA GLU A 209 -17.53 -7.52 24.53
C GLU A 209 -17.64 -6.05 24.15
N SER A 210 -18.36 -5.78 23.07
CA SER A 210 -18.73 -4.44 22.60
C SER A 210 -20.24 -4.36 22.42
N TRP A 211 -20.75 -3.13 22.30
CA TRP A 211 -22.15 -2.90 21.90
C TRP A 211 -22.52 -3.60 20.58
N PHE A 212 -21.55 -3.84 19.69
CA PHE A 212 -21.74 -4.51 18.41
C PHE A 212 -21.48 -6.04 18.46
N GLY A 213 -21.39 -6.62 19.66
CA GLY A 213 -21.08 -8.04 19.88
C GLY A 213 -19.62 -8.27 20.29
N THR A 214 -19.21 -9.54 20.28
CA THR A 214 -17.85 -9.96 20.66
C THR A 214 -16.84 -9.54 19.59
N LEU A 215 -15.85 -8.73 19.98
CA LEU A 215 -14.70 -8.40 19.16
C LEU A 215 -13.59 -9.41 19.43
N ASP A 216 -13.34 -10.29 18.46
CA ASP A 216 -12.23 -11.23 18.48
C ASP A 216 -10.97 -10.58 17.89
N TYR A 217 -9.89 -10.56 18.67
CA TYR A 217 -8.61 -9.98 18.24
C TYR A 217 -7.71 -11.00 17.54
N LEU A 218 -8.03 -12.30 17.61
CA LEU A 218 -7.26 -13.34 16.95
C LEU A 218 -7.69 -13.45 15.47
N GLN A 219 -6.90 -12.86 14.58
CA GLN A 219 -7.22 -12.64 13.17
C GLN A 219 -6.91 -13.86 12.27
N THR A 220 -7.11 -15.07 12.78
CA THR A 220 -6.99 -16.31 11.99
C THR A 220 -8.08 -16.38 10.93
N SER A 221 -7.76 -16.84 9.72
CA SER A 221 -8.76 -17.15 8.70
C SER A 221 -9.55 -18.42 9.04
N THR A 222 -8.92 -19.38 9.71
CA THR A 222 -9.60 -20.50 10.35
C THR A 222 -8.80 -21.01 11.55
N ARG A 223 -9.50 -21.61 12.52
CA ARG A 223 -8.90 -22.27 13.68
C ARG A 223 -9.77 -23.39 14.18
N SER A 224 -9.16 -24.37 14.85
CA SER A 224 -9.88 -25.38 15.62
C SER A 224 -10.56 -24.78 16.87
N GLN A 225 -11.41 -25.55 17.55
CA GLN A 225 -12.27 -25.02 18.63
C GLN A 225 -11.62 -25.07 20.02
N GLY A 226 -10.57 -25.87 20.22
CA GLY A 226 -10.01 -26.16 21.54
C GLY A 226 -9.10 -25.09 22.12
N TRP A 227 -9.23 -23.83 21.69
CA TRP A 227 -8.43 -22.71 22.18
C TRP A 227 -9.11 -21.96 23.32
N GLY A 228 -8.31 -21.56 24.31
CA GLY A 228 -8.68 -20.67 25.39
C GLY A 228 -7.61 -19.60 25.60
N TYR A 229 -7.85 -18.71 26.55
CA TYR A 229 -6.93 -17.63 26.91
C TYR A 229 -6.55 -17.73 28.38
N ASP A 230 -5.28 -17.47 28.67
CA ASP A 230 -4.74 -17.34 30.02
C ASP A 230 -4.23 -15.91 30.19
N VAL A 231 -4.67 -15.25 31.27
CA VAL A 231 -4.29 -13.88 31.65
C VAL A 231 -3.77 -13.77 33.08
N GLU A 232 -3.54 -14.90 33.75
CA GLU A 232 -3.09 -14.93 35.14
C GLU A 232 -1.55 -14.97 35.23
N HIS A 233 -0.99 -14.65 36.40
CA HIS A 233 0.43 -14.88 36.70
C HIS A 233 1.45 -14.34 35.67
N GLU A 234 1.21 -13.18 35.04
CA GLU A 234 2.08 -12.59 33.99
C GLU A 234 3.57 -12.52 34.34
N ALA A 235 3.91 -12.37 35.63
CA ALA A 235 5.29 -12.33 36.11
C ALA A 235 6.06 -13.65 35.86
N LEU A 236 5.36 -14.79 35.77
CA LEU A 236 5.95 -16.08 35.38
C LEU A 236 6.25 -16.15 33.88
N PHE A 237 5.60 -15.30 33.08
CA PHE A 237 5.65 -15.28 31.63
C PHE A 237 6.35 -14.02 31.12
N PHE A 238 7.41 -13.60 31.81
CA PHE A 238 8.26 -12.48 31.38
C PHE A 238 7.48 -11.17 31.21
N GLY A 239 6.39 -11.00 31.96
CA GLY A 239 5.53 -9.82 31.92
C GLY A 239 4.51 -9.83 30.78
N ASP A 240 4.37 -10.93 30.06
CA ASP A 240 3.33 -11.10 29.04
C ASP A 240 1.96 -11.28 29.71
N PRO A 241 0.98 -10.41 29.47
CA PRO A 241 -0.33 -10.47 30.11
C PRO A 241 -1.31 -11.40 29.41
N HIS A 242 -1.05 -11.83 28.17
CA HIS A 242 -2.05 -12.52 27.33
C HIS A 242 -1.44 -13.72 26.61
N ARG A 243 -1.98 -14.90 26.88
CA ARG A 243 -1.49 -16.12 26.23
C ARG A 243 -2.64 -16.93 25.69
N LEU A 244 -2.41 -17.57 24.54
CA LEU A 244 -3.30 -18.55 23.95
C LEU A 244 -2.90 -19.95 24.42
N VAL A 245 -3.88 -20.70 24.92
CA VAL A 245 -3.66 -22.03 25.50
C VAL A 245 -4.63 -23.04 24.91
N ARG A 246 -4.24 -24.32 24.89
CA ARG A 246 -5.18 -25.39 24.56
C ARG A 246 -6.02 -25.75 25.78
N THR A 247 -7.30 -26.02 25.54
CA THR A 247 -8.25 -26.44 26.58
C THR A 247 -8.16 -27.94 26.87
N THR A 248 -7.71 -28.74 25.90
CA THR A 248 -7.48 -30.19 26.01
C THR A 248 -6.16 -30.59 25.33
N ASP A 249 -5.72 -31.84 25.48
CA ASP A 249 -4.54 -32.38 24.78
C ASP A 249 -4.84 -32.79 23.32
N SER A 250 -5.99 -32.40 22.76
CA SER A 250 -6.29 -32.57 21.33
C SER A 250 -5.30 -31.84 20.44
N GLU A 251 -5.19 -32.31 19.20
CA GLU A 251 -4.52 -31.54 18.16
C GLU A 251 -5.33 -30.29 17.85
N GLU A 252 -4.67 -29.13 17.89
CA GLU A 252 -5.29 -27.84 17.59
C GLU A 252 -4.47 -27.09 16.55
N TYR A 253 -5.13 -26.30 15.70
CA TYR A 253 -4.48 -25.52 14.66
C TYR A 253 -5.00 -24.09 14.60
N LEU A 254 -4.14 -23.21 14.08
CA LEU A 254 -4.43 -21.83 13.71
C LEU A 254 -3.93 -21.62 12.28
N ILE A 255 -4.74 -20.99 11.43
CA ILE A 255 -4.35 -20.63 10.07
C ILE A 255 -4.59 -19.14 9.85
N TRP A 256 -3.61 -18.46 9.25
CA TRP A 256 -3.69 -17.08 8.80
C TRP A 256 -3.52 -17.02 7.28
N ASP A 257 -4.19 -16.05 6.66
CA ASP A 257 -3.91 -15.67 5.27
C ASP A 257 -2.75 -14.67 5.28
N THR A 258 -1.64 -15.06 4.68
CA THR A 258 -0.34 -14.40 4.79
C THR A 258 0.28 -14.28 3.41
N PRO A 259 -0.22 -13.38 2.54
CA PRO A 259 0.24 -13.30 1.16
C PRO A 259 1.76 -13.12 1.12
N ARG A 260 2.47 -13.95 0.34
CA ARG A 260 3.93 -13.91 0.18
C ARG A 260 4.67 -13.72 1.51
N LEU A 261 4.41 -14.59 2.48
CA LEU A 261 5.02 -14.56 3.80
C LEU A 261 6.56 -14.62 3.70
N THR A 262 7.24 -13.68 4.35
CA THR A 262 8.70 -13.61 4.39
C THR A 262 9.26 -13.91 5.77
N SER A 263 8.54 -13.59 6.84
CA SER A 263 9.03 -13.86 8.19
C SER A 263 7.95 -14.25 9.18
N VAL A 264 8.33 -15.10 10.12
CA VAL A 264 7.53 -15.55 11.27
C VAL A 264 8.38 -15.39 12.52
N THR A 265 7.94 -14.54 13.44
CA THR A 265 8.47 -14.49 14.80
C THR A 265 7.40 -14.98 15.75
N MET A 266 7.70 -15.95 16.60
CA MET A 266 6.80 -16.44 17.62
C MET A 266 7.48 -16.46 18.98
N VAL A 267 6.77 -15.96 19.99
CA VAL A 267 7.09 -16.14 21.39
C VAL A 267 6.11 -17.13 22.00
N ALA A 268 6.65 -18.15 22.64
CA ALA A 268 5.89 -19.11 23.43
C ALA A 268 6.57 -19.35 24.77
N TYR A 269 5.85 -19.95 25.71
CA TYR A 269 6.35 -20.31 27.03
C TYR A 269 6.21 -21.79 27.23
N VAL A 270 7.29 -22.45 27.65
CA VAL A 270 7.29 -23.89 27.91
C VAL A 270 7.65 -24.18 29.36
N GLN A 271 7.02 -25.19 29.95
CA GLN A 271 7.29 -25.57 31.34
C GLN A 271 8.41 -26.63 31.42
N GLY A 272 9.35 -26.46 32.35
CA GLY A 272 10.41 -27.44 32.61
C GLY A 272 11.23 -27.77 31.38
N ASP A 273 11.63 -29.04 31.21
CA ASP A 273 12.46 -29.54 30.11
C ASP A 273 11.70 -29.83 28.80
N THR A 274 10.50 -29.29 28.65
CA THR A 274 9.65 -29.50 27.46
C THR A 274 10.38 -29.15 26.16
N ILE A 275 10.36 -30.07 25.20
CA ILE A 275 10.94 -29.94 23.85
C ILE A 275 9.82 -29.57 22.89
N LEU A 276 9.82 -28.34 22.40
CA LEU A 276 8.72 -27.76 21.62
C LEU A 276 8.47 -28.50 20.31
N GLU A 277 9.54 -28.96 19.68
CA GLU A 277 9.59 -29.66 18.40
C GLU A 277 8.87 -31.02 18.41
N THR A 278 8.61 -31.58 19.60
CA THR A 278 7.87 -32.85 19.75
C THR A 278 6.40 -32.71 19.39
N GLY A 279 5.85 -31.49 19.42
CA GLY A 279 4.44 -31.29 19.14
C GLY A 279 4.05 -29.99 18.46
N LEU A 280 4.91 -28.98 18.36
CA LEU A 280 4.66 -27.81 17.52
C LEU A 280 5.05 -28.12 16.06
N ARG A 281 4.18 -27.79 15.11
CA ARG A 281 4.50 -27.77 13.69
C ARG A 281 4.10 -26.44 13.08
N LEU A 282 4.99 -25.88 12.29
CA LEU A 282 4.74 -24.70 11.48
C LEU A 282 4.72 -25.11 10.02
N ALA A 283 3.79 -24.58 9.23
CA ALA A 283 3.68 -24.90 7.82
C ALA A 283 3.19 -23.70 7.01
N VAL A 284 3.51 -23.70 5.72
CA VAL A 284 3.03 -22.72 4.74
C VAL A 284 2.36 -23.40 3.55
N ALA A 285 1.47 -22.69 2.88
CA ALA A 285 0.84 -23.15 1.64
C ALA A 285 0.70 -22.00 0.63
N ARG A 286 0.98 -22.26 -0.66
CA ARG A 286 0.72 -21.32 -1.77
C ARG A 286 -0.69 -21.48 -2.33
N GLU A 287 -1.13 -22.72 -2.47
CA GLU A 287 -2.47 -23.09 -2.91
C GLU A 287 -3.29 -23.64 -1.73
N ALA A 288 -4.60 -23.78 -1.91
CA ALA A 288 -5.44 -24.35 -0.87
C ALA A 288 -5.05 -25.82 -0.61
N ASP A 289 -4.72 -26.12 0.64
CA ASP A 289 -4.49 -27.47 1.20
C ASP A 289 -3.17 -28.19 0.82
N GLU A 290 -2.27 -27.55 0.06
CA GLU A 290 -0.90 -28.02 -0.15
C GLU A 290 0.07 -27.44 0.89
N TRP A 291 0.08 -28.06 2.07
CA TRP A 291 0.92 -27.63 3.18
C TRP A 291 2.33 -28.20 3.13
N ARG A 292 3.33 -27.34 3.31
CA ARG A 292 4.73 -27.72 3.52
C ARG A 292 5.18 -27.25 4.90
N ASP A 293 5.71 -28.18 5.69
CA ASP A 293 6.29 -27.87 6.99
C ASP A 293 7.53 -26.98 6.84
N ILE A 294 7.65 -25.98 7.72
CA ILE A 294 8.82 -25.11 7.80
C ILE A 294 9.63 -25.48 9.05
N PRO A 295 10.94 -25.74 8.90
CA PRO A 295 11.81 -25.90 10.07
C PRO A 295 11.92 -24.57 10.79
N TYR A 296 12.10 -24.63 12.10
CA TYR A 296 12.26 -23.44 12.93
C TYR A 296 13.36 -23.65 13.96
N PRO A 297 14.29 -22.69 14.14
CA PRO A 297 15.21 -22.71 15.25
C PRO A 297 14.45 -22.39 16.54
N VAL A 298 14.95 -22.90 17.66
CA VAL A 298 14.36 -22.66 18.97
C VAL A 298 15.42 -22.10 19.90
N GLU A 299 15.19 -20.88 20.37
CA GLU A 299 16.03 -20.25 21.39
C GLU A 299 15.28 -20.20 22.72
N TYR A 300 15.89 -20.76 23.75
CA TYR A 300 15.32 -20.83 25.10
C TYR A 300 15.97 -19.77 25.99
N GLU A 301 15.13 -19.04 26.71
CA GLU A 301 15.53 -18.13 27.76
C GLU A 301 14.96 -18.60 29.09
N GLU A 302 15.86 -18.81 30.05
CA GLU A 302 15.51 -19.23 31.39
C GLU A 302 14.86 -18.07 32.16
N GLY A 303 13.69 -18.33 32.73
CA GLY A 303 13.02 -17.42 33.66
C GLY A 303 13.39 -17.72 35.10
N GLY A 304 13.04 -16.82 36.02
CA GLY A 304 13.23 -17.05 37.47
C GLY A 304 12.36 -18.15 38.09
N GLY A 305 11.64 -18.96 37.29
CA GLY A 305 10.65 -19.94 37.72
C GLY A 305 10.59 -21.18 36.81
N GLU A 306 9.48 -21.92 36.84
CA GLU A 306 9.32 -23.19 36.07
C GLU A 306 9.09 -23.00 34.56
N TRP A 307 8.84 -21.77 34.13
CA TRP A 307 8.57 -21.41 32.74
C TRP A 307 9.80 -20.82 32.07
N ARG A 308 10.04 -21.27 30.84
CA ARG A 308 11.08 -20.76 29.95
C ARG A 308 10.43 -20.07 28.76
N ARG A 309 10.96 -18.92 28.36
CA ARG A 309 10.54 -18.24 27.14
C ARG A 309 11.22 -18.91 25.96
N VAL A 310 10.47 -19.11 24.91
CA VAL A 310 10.93 -19.63 23.63
C VAL A 310 10.70 -18.57 22.58
N THR A 311 11.75 -18.20 21.86
CA THR A 311 11.66 -17.34 20.69
C THR A 311 11.98 -18.18 19.45
N ILE A 312 11.07 -18.14 18.49
CA ILE A 312 11.22 -18.74 17.17
C ILE A 312 11.27 -17.59 16.17
N GLU A 313 12.31 -17.56 15.36
CA GLU A 313 12.46 -16.62 14.23
C GLU A 313 12.74 -17.43 12.97
N VAL A 314 11.85 -17.30 11.99
CA VAL A 314 11.95 -17.97 10.69
C VAL A 314 11.91 -16.92 9.60
N GLU A 315 12.97 -16.86 8.81
CA GLU A 315 13.02 -16.11 7.55
C GLU A 315 12.78 -17.08 6.39
N LEU A 316 11.94 -16.67 5.45
CA LEU A 316 11.51 -17.46 4.31
C LEU A 316 11.95 -16.79 3.01
N GLU A 317 12.67 -17.53 2.18
CA GLU A 317 12.92 -17.16 0.80
C GLU A 317 11.65 -17.35 -0.05
N GLU A 318 11.62 -16.76 -1.25
CA GLU A 318 10.50 -16.89 -2.18
C GLU A 318 10.14 -18.37 -2.44
N SER A 319 11.14 -19.25 -2.63
CA SER A 319 10.95 -20.69 -2.85
C SER A 319 10.32 -21.40 -1.64
N THR A 320 10.54 -20.87 -0.44
CA THR A 320 10.01 -21.38 0.84
C THR A 320 8.75 -20.67 1.32
N SER A 321 8.39 -19.54 0.71
CA SER A 321 7.23 -18.70 1.05
C SER A 321 5.89 -19.36 0.70
N GLY A 322 4.82 -18.87 1.31
CA GLY A 322 3.44 -19.24 1.04
C GLY A 322 2.48 -18.06 1.28
N ASP A 323 1.23 -18.24 0.84
CA ASP A 323 0.14 -17.28 0.99
C ASP A 323 -0.74 -17.58 2.22
N ARG A 324 -0.47 -18.69 2.91
CA ARG A 324 -1.11 -19.08 4.17
C ARG A 324 -0.06 -19.63 5.11
N PHE A 325 -0.22 -19.33 6.39
CA PHE A 325 0.61 -19.83 7.48
C PHE A 325 -0.23 -20.65 8.43
N ARG A 326 0.29 -21.78 8.89
CA ARG A 326 -0.38 -22.68 9.83
C ARG A 326 0.53 -23.02 10.99
N LEU A 327 -0.02 -22.90 12.19
CA LEU A 327 0.53 -23.43 13.41
C LEU A 327 -0.32 -24.62 13.85
N ILE A 328 0.31 -25.74 14.19
CA ILE A 328 -0.33 -26.92 14.77
C ILE A 328 0.34 -27.25 16.10
N LEU A 329 -0.47 -27.50 17.13
CA LEU A 329 -0.05 -28.16 18.36
C LEU A 329 -0.65 -29.56 18.39
N THR A 330 0.20 -30.57 18.25
CA THR A 330 -0.22 -31.98 18.28
C THR A 330 -0.48 -32.48 19.71
N SER A 331 -1.12 -33.64 19.82
CA SER A 331 -1.38 -34.31 21.10
C SER A 331 -0.14 -34.85 21.81
N ASN A 332 1.03 -34.85 21.16
CA ASN A 332 2.29 -35.27 21.79
C ASN A 332 2.79 -34.27 22.85
N LEU A 333 2.37 -33.01 22.73
CA LEU A 333 2.67 -31.97 23.71
C LEU A 333 1.46 -31.86 24.63
N SER A 334 1.66 -31.83 25.95
CA SER A 334 0.55 -31.59 26.88
C SER A 334 0.14 -30.11 26.86
N LYS A 335 -1.16 -29.84 27.01
CA LYS A 335 -1.73 -28.48 27.11
C LYS A 335 -1.15 -27.66 28.26
N GLU A 336 -0.73 -28.31 29.34
CA GLU A 336 -0.21 -27.64 30.54
C GLU A 336 1.23 -27.17 30.36
N LYS A 337 1.93 -27.69 29.33
CA LYS A 337 3.36 -27.47 29.12
C LYS A 337 3.70 -26.37 28.14
N LEU A 338 2.72 -25.77 27.46
CA LEU A 338 2.93 -24.75 26.43
C LEU A 338 1.83 -23.68 26.48
N GLN A 339 2.25 -22.42 26.46
CA GLN A 339 1.37 -21.28 26.18
C GLN A 339 1.95 -20.42 25.06
N ILE A 340 1.13 -19.99 24.10
CA ILE A 340 1.58 -19.11 23.01
C ILE A 340 1.38 -17.65 23.45
N GLY A 341 2.44 -16.85 23.45
CA GLY A 341 2.37 -15.44 23.86
C GLY A 341 2.10 -14.50 22.70
N ARG A 342 2.98 -14.53 21.69
CA ARG A 342 2.93 -13.59 20.57
C ARG A 342 3.32 -14.23 19.26
N ILE A 343 2.66 -13.84 18.17
CA ILE A 343 3.09 -14.16 16.80
C ILE A 343 3.15 -12.87 16.00
N VAL A 344 4.24 -12.65 15.29
CA VAL A 344 4.40 -11.60 14.29
C VAL A 344 4.66 -12.26 12.94
N LEU A 345 3.80 -11.96 11.97
CA LEU A 345 3.90 -12.45 10.60
C LEU A 345 4.14 -11.25 9.70
N SER A 346 5.09 -11.33 8.78
CA SER A 346 5.31 -10.28 7.78
C SER A 346 5.54 -10.87 6.40
N GLY A 347 5.21 -10.11 5.38
CA GLY A 347 5.36 -10.54 4.00
C GLY A 347 5.15 -9.41 3.00
N TYR A 348 5.21 -9.77 1.73
CA TYR A 348 4.96 -8.82 0.64
C TYR A 348 3.47 -8.76 0.28
N ARG A 349 2.98 -7.56 -0.01
CA ARG A 349 1.66 -7.39 -0.60
C ARG A 349 1.62 -8.08 -1.97
N LYS A 350 0.44 -8.58 -2.33
CA LYS A 350 0.21 -9.01 -3.71
C LYS A 350 0.12 -7.76 -4.60
N PRO A 351 0.79 -7.74 -5.76
CA PRO A 351 0.72 -6.64 -6.71
C PRO A 351 -0.68 -6.46 -7.30
#